data_AF-A0A1T5I095-F1
#
_entry.id   AF-A0A1T5I095-F1
#
_cell.length_a   1.000
_cell.length_b   1.000
_cell.length_c   1.000
_cell.angle_alpha   90.00
_cell.angle_beta   90.00
_cell.angle_gamma   90.00
#
_symmetry.space_group_name_H-M   'P 1'
#
loop_
_entity.id
_entity.type
_entity.pdbx_description
1 polymer ?
#
loop_
_entity_poly.entity_id
_entity_poly.type
_entity_poly.pdbx_seq_one_letter_code
_entity_poly.pdbx_strand_id
1 'polypeptide(L)'
;MSNKKNYRITIEEVESQSTIAQTMQFEFQDREDLFKIVKNLEKGSKLDAIQATRVGVALRLLGPVMMMNRKHPLFADFMPHFKTFMQSLKNTVKQSLIDK
;
A
#
# COMPACT_ATOMS: atom_id res chain seq x y z
N MET A 1 -0.32 -11.05 21.65
CA MET A 1 -1.36 -10.12 21.14
C MET A 1 -0.93 -9.66 19.75
N SER A 2 -1.79 -9.75 18.74
CA SER A 2 -1.44 -9.32 17.38
C SER A 2 -1.32 -7.80 17.37
N ASN A 3 -0.12 -7.26 17.12
CA ASN A 3 0.20 -5.82 17.14
C ASN A 3 -0.34 -5.11 15.89
N LYS A 4 -1.65 -5.22 15.67
CA LYS A 4 -2.32 -4.63 14.51
C LYS A 4 -2.55 -3.14 14.75
N LYS A 5 -2.35 -2.34 13.71
CA LYS A 5 -2.58 -0.90 13.69
C LYS A 5 -3.85 -0.59 12.92
N ASN A 6 -4.62 0.38 13.41
CA ASN A 6 -5.82 0.87 12.73
C ASN A 6 -5.48 2.17 11.99
N TYR A 7 -6.03 2.31 10.80
CA TYR A 7 -5.83 3.46 9.93
C TYR A 7 -7.18 3.94 9.40
N ARG A 8 -7.27 5.24 9.15
CA ARG A 8 -8.38 5.89 8.46
C ARG A 8 -7.86 6.50 7.18
N ILE A 9 -8.57 6.25 6.07
CA ILE A 9 -8.33 6.91 4.79
C ILE A 9 -9.48 7.86 4.55
N THR A 10 -9.13 9.09 4.19
CA THR A 10 -10.06 10.10 3.68
C THR A 10 -9.58 10.48 2.29
N ILE A 11 -10.48 10.46 1.32
CA ILE A 11 -10.26 10.94 -0.04
C ILE A 11 -11.18 12.13 -0.22
N GLU A 12 -10.60 13.24 -0.65
CA GLU A 12 -11.30 14.49 -0.93
C GLU A 12 -10.97 14.93 -2.35
N GLU A 13 -11.98 15.29 -3.12
CA GLU A 13 -11.82 15.85 -4.45
C GLU A 13 -11.26 17.28 -4.37
N VAL A 14 -10.09 17.51 -4.97
CA VAL A 14 -9.37 18.79 -4.86
C VAL A 14 -9.79 19.79 -5.95
N GLU A 15 -10.21 19.31 -7.12
CA GLU A 15 -10.65 20.13 -8.25
C GLU A 15 -12.06 19.71 -8.70
N SER A 16 -13.06 20.02 -7.87
CA SER A 16 -14.46 19.76 -8.21
C SER A 16 -14.99 20.84 -9.17
N GLN A 17 -15.52 20.41 -10.32
CA GLN A 17 -16.32 21.29 -11.20
C GLN A 17 -17.72 21.57 -10.62
N SER A 18 -18.12 20.83 -9.59
CA SER A 18 -19.37 21.01 -8.85
C SER A 18 -19.17 21.87 -7.60
N THR A 19 -20.23 22.47 -7.08
CA THR A 19 -20.19 23.31 -5.87
C THR A 19 -19.96 22.52 -4.57
N ILE A 20 -20.03 21.19 -4.61
CA ILE A 20 -19.84 20.31 -3.45
C ILE A 20 -18.77 19.28 -3.79
N ALA A 21 -17.57 19.44 -3.21
CA ALA A 21 -16.49 18.47 -3.36
C ALA A 21 -16.89 17.12 -2.77
N GLN A 22 -16.65 16.04 -3.52
CA GLN A 22 -16.93 14.68 -3.03
C GLN A 22 -15.90 14.23 -2.01
N THR A 23 -16.37 13.53 -0.98
CA THR A 23 -15.50 12.91 0.03
C THR A 23 -15.87 11.46 0.26
N MET A 24 -14.88 10.62 0.56
CA MET A 24 -15.07 9.24 0.97
C MET A 24 -14.14 8.92 2.13
N GLN A 25 -14.66 8.21 3.13
CA GLN A 25 -13.89 7.79 4.29
C GLN A 25 -14.11 6.32 4.60
N PHE A 26 -13.04 5.61 4.95
CA PHE A 26 -13.12 4.26 5.50
C PHE A 26 -11.97 3.99 6.48
N GLU A 27 -12.16 2.98 7.31
CA GLU A 27 -11.15 2.49 8.25
C GLU A 27 -10.72 1.08 7.91
N PHE A 28 -9.45 0.77 8.15
CA PHE A 28 -8.94 -0.58 7.99
C PHE A 28 -7.88 -0.90 9.04
N GLN A 29 -7.73 -2.19 9.32
CA GLN A 29 -6.73 -2.71 10.23
C GLN A 29 -5.62 -3.40 9.44
N ASP A 30 -4.37 -3.11 9.80
CA ASP A 30 -3.20 -3.70 9.19
C ASP A 30 -2.29 -4.34 10.26
N ARG A 31 -1.61 -5.43 9.91
CA ARG A 31 -0.59 -6.09 10.74
C ARG A 31 0.78 -5.43 10.61
N GLU A 32 0.98 -4.71 9.51
CA GLU A 32 2.21 -3.98 9.20
C GLU A 32 2.06 -2.51 9.59
N ASP A 33 3.20 -1.86 9.83
CA ASP A 33 3.25 -0.42 10.05
C ASP A 33 3.32 0.33 8.72
N LEU A 34 2.19 0.88 8.28
CA LEU A 34 2.09 1.61 7.02
C LEU A 34 3.08 2.78 6.91
N PHE A 35 3.27 3.54 7.99
CA PHE A 35 4.21 4.68 7.97
C PHE A 35 5.65 4.20 7.82
N LYS A 36 6.02 3.09 8.49
CA LYS A 36 7.35 2.49 8.32
C LYS A 36 7.55 1.96 6.90
N ILE A 37 6.52 1.35 6.31
CA ILE A 37 6.56 0.87 4.92
C ILE A 37 6.80 2.04 3.95
N VAL A 38 6.02 3.12 4.05
CA VAL A 38 6.18 4.31 3.20
C VAL A 38 7.59 4.88 3.36
N LYS A 39 8.06 5.10 4.59
CA LYS A 39 9.41 5.62 4.85
C LYS A 39 10.52 4.73 4.28
N ASN A 40 10.35 3.41 4.32
CA ASN A 40 11.32 2.49 3.75
C ASN A 40 11.29 2.54 2.21
N LEU A 41 10.11 2.66 1.61
CA LEU A 41 9.97 2.82 0.15
C LEU A 41 10.61 4.12 -0.32
N GLU A 42 10.35 5.25 0.34
CA GLU A 42 10.99 6.54 0.04
C GLU A 42 12.52 6.44 0.05
N LYS A 43 13.08 5.67 0.99
CA LYS A 43 14.52 5.53 1.14
C LYS A 43 15.17 4.55 0.16
N GLY A 44 14.44 3.48 -0.21
CA GLY A 44 15.04 2.29 -0.83
C GLY A 44 14.45 1.85 -2.16
N SER A 45 13.39 2.50 -2.66
CA SER A 45 12.75 2.13 -3.93
C SER A 45 13.24 2.92 -5.15
N LYS A 46 14.00 4.00 -4.95
CA LYS A 46 14.38 4.99 -5.98
C LYS A 46 13.20 5.79 -6.57
N LEU A 47 12.00 5.64 -6.02
CA LEU A 47 10.86 6.51 -6.32
C LEU A 47 10.99 7.83 -5.56
N ASP A 48 10.42 8.91 -6.09
CA ASP A 48 10.22 10.13 -5.30
C ASP A 48 9.23 9.88 -4.15
N ALA A 49 9.20 10.81 -3.19
CA ALA A 49 8.45 10.63 -1.96
C ALA A 49 6.93 10.48 -2.19
N ILE A 50 6.37 11.21 -3.15
CA ILE A 50 4.93 11.16 -3.46
C ILE A 50 4.59 9.80 -4.08
N GLN A 51 5.38 9.33 -5.04
CA GLN A 51 5.17 8.03 -5.67
C GLN A 51 5.40 6.88 -4.69
N ALA A 52 6.43 6.95 -3.85
CA ALA A 52 6.69 5.97 -2.81
C ALA A 52 5.51 5.87 -1.81
N THR A 53 4.95 7.02 -1.41
CA THR A 53 3.74 7.07 -0.57
C THR A 53 2.56 6.40 -1.26
N ARG A 54 2.28 6.77 -2.52
CA ARG A 54 1.18 6.18 -3.30
C ARG A 54 1.31 4.66 -3.42
N VAL A 55 2.50 4.17 -3.78
CA VAL A 55 2.77 2.73 -3.89
C VAL A 55 2.61 2.03 -2.54
N GLY A 56 3.20 2.58 -1.47
CA GLY A 56 3.10 2.01 -0.13
C GLY A 56 1.65 1.87 0.35
N VAL A 57 0.86 2.93 0.21
CA VAL A 57 -0.56 2.94 0.58
C VAL A 57 -1.35 1.96 -0.29
N ALA A 58 -1.20 2.02 -1.62
CA ALA A 58 -1.94 1.16 -2.54
C ALA A 58 -1.69 -0.34 -2.28
N LEU A 59 -0.44 -0.73 -2.05
CA LEU A 59 -0.09 -2.12 -1.77
C LEU A 59 -0.67 -2.63 -0.44
N ARG A 60 -0.80 -1.75 0.56
CA ARG A 60 -1.40 -2.10 1.85
C ARG A 60 -2.92 -2.12 1.84
N LEU A 61 -3.55 -1.34 0.97
CA LEU A 61 -4.99 -1.43 0.73
C LEU A 61 -5.36 -2.66 -0.11
N LEU A 62 -4.61 -2.94 -1.18
CA LEU A 62 -4.93 -4.03 -2.11
C LEU A 62 -4.47 -5.41 -1.61
N GLY A 63 -3.24 -5.52 -1.09
CA GLY A 63 -2.63 -6.80 -0.75
C GLY A 63 -3.45 -7.65 0.23
N PRO A 64 -3.90 -7.12 1.38
CA PRO A 64 -4.76 -7.85 2.31
C PRO A 64 -6.10 -8.27 1.70
N VAL A 65 -6.73 -7.40 0.89
CA VAL A 65 -7.99 -7.73 0.19
C VAL A 65 -7.79 -8.91 -0.74
N MET A 66 -6.75 -8.88 -1.56
CA MET A 66 -6.41 -10.00 -2.44
C MET A 66 -6.15 -11.28 -1.63
N MET A 67 -5.40 -11.19 -0.52
CA MET A 67 -5.05 -12.35 0.30
C MET A 67 -6.27 -13.01 0.97
N MET A 68 -7.20 -12.20 1.49
CA MET A 68 -8.47 -12.70 2.04
C MET A 68 -9.32 -13.37 0.96
N ASN A 69 -9.28 -12.82 -0.26
CA ASN A 69 -10.06 -13.29 -1.40
C ASN A 69 -9.22 -14.08 -2.40
N ARG A 70 -8.17 -14.78 -1.96
CA ARG A 70 -7.17 -15.40 -2.86
C ARG A 70 -7.70 -16.44 -3.85
N LYS A 71 -8.90 -16.98 -3.61
CA LYS A 71 -9.60 -17.92 -4.50
C LYS A 71 -10.60 -17.24 -5.43
N HIS A 72 -10.83 -15.93 -5.28
CA HIS A 72 -11.75 -15.17 -6.10
C HIS A 72 -11.22 -15.12 -7.55
N PRO A 73 -12.04 -15.35 -8.58
CA PRO A 73 -11.58 -15.42 -9.98
C PRO A 73 -10.77 -14.19 -10.43
N LEU A 74 -11.16 -12.98 -9.99
CA LEU A 74 -10.42 -11.75 -10.29
C LEU A 74 -8.99 -11.69 -9.72
N PHE A 75 -8.68 -12.47 -8.68
CA PHE A 75 -7.37 -12.43 -8.01
C PHE A 75 -6.57 -13.71 -8.17
N ALA A 76 -7.22 -14.85 -8.45
CA ALA A 76 -6.59 -16.17 -8.45
C ALA A 76 -5.38 -16.23 -9.40
N ASP A 77 -5.55 -15.76 -10.64
CA ASP A 77 -4.50 -15.80 -11.66
C ASP A 77 -3.43 -14.72 -11.44
N PHE A 78 -3.80 -13.58 -10.86
CA PHE A 78 -2.86 -12.49 -10.60
C PHE A 78 -2.03 -12.68 -9.32
N MET A 79 -2.55 -13.42 -8.34
CA MET A 79 -1.92 -13.59 -7.02
C MET A 79 -0.47 -14.08 -7.07
N PRO A 80 -0.09 -15.08 -7.89
CA PRO A 80 1.29 -15.53 -7.97
C PRO A 80 2.24 -14.41 -8.45
N HIS A 81 1.81 -13.64 -9.44
CA HIS A 81 2.58 -12.51 -9.98
C HIS A 81 2.70 -11.37 -8.97
N PHE A 82 1.60 -11.04 -8.28
CA PHE A 82 1.62 -10.07 -7.19
C PHE A 82 2.59 -10.47 -6.07
N LYS A 83 2.62 -11.77 -5.71
CA LYS A 83 3.57 -12.29 -4.72
C LYS A 83 5.02 -12.12 -5.17
N THR A 84 5.34 -12.46 -6.41
CA THR A 84 6.69 -12.27 -6.97
C THR A 84 7.08 -10.79 -6.96
N PHE A 85 6.20 -9.89 -7.39
CA PHE A 85 6.42 -8.46 -7.31
C PHE A 85 6.72 -7.98 -5.89
N MET A 86 5.90 -8.38 -4.91
CA MET A 86 6.10 -8.01 -3.51
C MET A 86 7.42 -8.54 -2.92
N GLN A 87 7.88 -9.72 -3.35
CA GLN A 87 9.18 -10.26 -2.95
C GLN A 87 10.33 -9.42 -3.51
N SER A 88 10.31 -9.13 -4.81
CA SER A 88 11.31 -8.28 -5.46
C SER A 88 11.38 -6.89 -4.82
N LEU A 89 10.23 -6.24 -4.62
CA LEU A 89 10.14 -4.93 -3.97
C LEU A 89 10.79 -4.93 -2.58
N LYS A 90 10.46 -5.93 -1.75
CA LYS A 90 11.03 -6.06 -0.40
C LYS A 90 12.54 -6.25 -0.44
N ASN A 91 13.04 -7.09 -1.35
CA ASN A 91 14.48 -7.33 -1.50
C ASN A 91 15.22 -6.07 -1.94
N THR A 92 14.71 -5.36 -2.94
CA THR A 92 15.29 -4.09 -3.42
C THR A 92 15.35 -3.05 -2.30
N VAL A 93 14.25 -2.83 -1.59
CA VAL A 93 14.20 -1.86 -0.48
C VAL A 93 15.14 -2.26 0.64
N LYS A 94 15.17 -3.54 1.03
CA LYS A 94 16.06 -4.04 2.08
C LYS A 94 17.53 -3.85 1.71
N GLN A 95 17.92 -4.22 0.49
CA GLN A 95 19.30 -4.08 0.03
C GLN A 95 19.74 -2.62 0.05
N SER A 96 18.91 -1.71 -0.49
CA SER A 96 19.22 -0.28 -0.50
C SER A 96 19.31 0.38 0.89
N LEU A 97 18.72 -0.24 1.92
CA LEU A 97 18.81 0.24 3.31
C LEU A 97 20.04 -0.30 4.03
N ILE A 98 20.66 -1.38 3.54
CA ILE A 98 21.90 -1.96 4.07
C ILE A 98 23.12 -1.25 3.45
N ASP A 99 23.02 -0.87 2.17
CA ASP A 99 24.10 -0.20 1.43
C ASP A 99 24.26 1.30 1.77
N LYS A 100 23.48 1.82 2.74
CA LYS A 100 23.50 3.22 3.23
C LYS A 100 24.07 3.28 4.63
#